data_AF-A0A972NFC7-F1
#
_entry.id   AF-A0A972NFC7-F1
#
_cell.length_a   1.000
_cell.length_b   1.000
_cell.length_c   1.000
_cell.angle_alpha   90.00
_cell.angle_beta   90.00
_cell.angle_gamma   90.00
#
_symmetry.space_group_name_H-M   'P 1'
#
loop_
_entity.id
_entity.type
_entity.pdbx_description
1 polymer ?
#
loop_
_entity_poly.entity_id
_entity_poly.type
_entity_poly.pdbx_seq_one_letter_code
_entity_poly.pdbx_strand_id
1 'polypeptide(L)'
;MTATLKKVSAGKVKVVTLHTKNLYRAFDNYYQKAFYLDKDLCANAGLALKTLKRLQAAVAELKALLEAGKGLPEEVVKAAKEVIADAEKSIERGLELKRRLKEFEAATNVYKKNPTEENKQRVQKAIEALKYPTEGNKTLWDYVQSCNPWKKYLAKRVDF
;
A
#
# COMPACT_ATOMS: atom_id res chain seq x y z
N MET A 1 -0.61 39.11 -11.60
CA MET A 1 0.62 38.37 -11.25
C MET A 1 0.65 37.08 -12.06
N THR A 2 1.44 37.03 -13.14
CA THR A 2 1.69 35.81 -13.91
C THR A 2 2.68 34.96 -13.12
N ALA A 3 2.18 33.95 -12.41
CA ALA A 3 3.04 32.97 -11.76
C ALA A 3 3.89 32.28 -12.82
N THR A 4 5.18 32.59 -12.87
CA THR A 4 6.15 31.93 -13.74
C THR A 4 6.20 30.46 -13.31
N LEU A 5 5.47 29.58 -14.01
CA LEU A 5 5.59 28.14 -13.85
C LEU A 5 7.06 27.78 -14.04
N LYS A 6 7.76 27.41 -12.95
CA LYS A 6 9.16 26.98 -13.01
C LYS A 6 9.27 25.91 -14.09
N LYS A 7 10.07 26.18 -15.12
CA LYS A 7 10.25 25.30 -16.28
C LYS A 7 10.70 23.92 -15.77
N VAL A 8 9.89 22.89 -15.99
CA VAL A 8 10.21 21.52 -15.57
C VAL A 8 11.39 21.04 -16.43
N SER A 9 12.50 20.67 -15.78
CA SER A 9 13.67 20.16 -16.48
C SER A 9 13.62 18.64 -16.61
N ALA A 10 14.21 18.11 -17.68
CA ALA A 10 14.41 16.67 -17.86
C ALA A 10 15.19 16.04 -16.69
N GLY A 11 16.15 16.79 -16.11
CA GLY A 11 16.88 16.37 -14.92
C GLY A 11 15.98 16.14 -13.70
N LYS A 12 15.03 17.04 -13.45
CA LYS A 12 14.06 16.88 -12.35
C LYS A 12 13.19 15.64 -12.56
N VAL A 13 12.68 15.42 -13.79
CA VAL A 13 11.88 14.23 -14.11
C VAL A 13 12.70 12.96 -13.87
N LYS A 14 13.95 12.89 -14.35
CA LYS A 14 14.83 11.72 -14.13
C LYS A 14 15.05 11.41 -12.64
N VAL A 15 15.26 12.43 -11.81
CA VAL A 15 15.46 12.26 -10.36
C VAL A 15 14.21 11.70 -9.70
N VAL A 16 13.03 12.27 -10.00
CA VAL A 16 11.76 11.77 -9.43
C VAL A 16 11.43 10.38 -9.97
N THR A 17 11.68 10.09 -11.24
CA THR A 17 11.56 8.73 -11.81
C THR A 17 12.41 7.72 -11.04
N LEU A 18 13.67 8.03 -10.77
CA LEU A 18 14.55 7.14 -9.99
C LEU A 18 14.05 6.97 -8.55
N HIS A 19 13.58 8.05 -7.91
CA HIS A 19 13.02 8.00 -6.57
C HIS A 19 11.77 7.10 -6.52
N THR A 20 10.82 7.29 -7.43
CA THR A 20 9.62 6.44 -7.56
C THR A 20 10.00 4.99 -7.82
N LYS A 21 11.01 4.75 -8.67
CA LYS A 21 11.52 3.41 -8.95
C LYS A 21 12.03 2.70 -7.71
N ASN A 22 12.82 3.41 -6.90
CA ASN A 22 13.35 2.85 -5.66
C ASN A 22 12.23 2.58 -4.64
N LEU A 23 11.20 3.43 -4.58
CA LEU A 23 10.07 3.25 -3.67
C LEU A 23 9.22 2.02 -4.01
N TYR A 24 8.86 1.79 -5.28
CA TYR A 24 8.04 0.61 -5.63
C TYR A 24 8.83 -0.68 -5.42
N ARG A 25 10.12 -0.69 -5.76
CA ARG A 25 11.01 -1.84 -5.48
C ARG A 25 11.14 -2.12 -3.99
N ALA A 26 11.25 -1.08 -3.16
CA ALA A 26 11.29 -1.23 -1.71
C ALA A 26 9.96 -1.81 -1.19
N PHE A 27 8.82 -1.27 -1.64
CA PHE A 27 7.50 -1.80 -1.31
C PHE A 27 7.39 -3.29 -1.66
N ASP A 28 7.74 -3.67 -2.88
CA ASP A 28 7.67 -5.05 -3.36
C ASP A 28 8.58 -5.99 -2.57
N ASN A 29 9.79 -5.54 -2.24
CA ASN A 29 10.71 -6.32 -1.42
C ASN A 29 10.16 -6.56 -0.01
N TYR A 30 9.62 -5.52 0.64
CA TYR A 30 8.98 -5.68 1.95
C TYR A 30 7.76 -6.59 1.88
N TYR A 31 6.93 -6.43 0.85
CA TYR A 31 5.77 -7.29 0.61
C TYR A 31 6.15 -8.76 0.44
N GLN A 32 7.15 -9.03 -0.42
CA GLN A 32 7.68 -10.38 -0.64
C GLN A 32 8.27 -10.98 0.64
N LYS A 33 9.09 -10.23 1.37
CA LYS A 33 9.65 -10.67 2.66
C LYS A 33 8.58 -11.02 3.68
N ALA A 34 7.56 -10.18 3.81
CA ALA A 34 6.48 -10.36 4.76
C ALA A 34 5.64 -11.60 4.45
N PHE A 35 5.21 -11.77 3.19
CA PHE A 35 4.15 -12.73 2.86
C PHE A 35 4.62 -13.98 2.13
N TYR A 36 5.79 -13.97 1.48
CA TYR A 36 6.26 -15.08 0.62
C TYR A 36 7.57 -15.71 1.08
N LEU A 37 8.39 -15.00 1.85
CA LEU A 37 9.71 -15.50 2.28
C LEU A 37 9.78 -15.81 3.78
N ASP A 38 8.67 -15.67 4.51
CA ASP A 38 8.57 -15.87 5.97
C ASP A 38 9.59 -15.04 6.78
N LYS A 39 10.00 -13.88 6.28
CA LYS A 39 10.99 -13.01 6.92
C LYS A 39 10.28 -11.88 7.67
N ASP A 40 10.27 -11.96 8.99
CA ASP A 40 9.84 -10.89 9.90
C ASP A 40 8.57 -10.16 9.42
N LEU A 41 7.45 -10.89 9.48
CA LEU A 41 6.14 -10.45 9.01
C LEU A 41 5.77 -9.06 9.53
N CYS A 42 5.97 -8.82 10.83
CA CYS A 42 5.54 -7.59 11.50
C CYS A 42 6.33 -6.37 11.01
N ALA A 43 7.66 -6.47 10.95
CA ALA A 43 8.47 -5.36 10.47
C ALA A 43 8.22 -5.09 8.98
N ASN A 44 8.21 -6.13 8.15
CA ASN A 44 8.13 -5.97 6.71
C ASN A 44 6.73 -5.54 6.25
N ALA A 45 5.64 -6.07 6.82
CA ALA A 45 4.29 -5.60 6.49
C ALA A 45 4.09 -4.13 6.92
N GLY A 46 4.60 -3.74 8.10
CA GLY A 46 4.58 -2.35 8.55
C GLY A 46 5.36 -1.41 7.63
N LEU A 47 6.56 -1.83 7.20
CA LEU A 47 7.39 -1.08 6.25
C LEU A 47 6.75 -0.97 4.87
N ALA A 48 6.10 -2.02 4.37
CA ALA A 48 5.34 -1.98 3.12
C ALA A 48 4.23 -0.93 3.19
N LEU A 49 3.40 -0.95 4.24
CA LEU A 49 2.30 0.00 4.43
C LEU A 49 2.78 1.46 4.57
N LYS A 50 3.93 1.67 5.23
CA LYS A 50 4.57 3.00 5.35
C LYS A 50 5.12 3.47 4.00
N THR A 51 5.77 2.58 3.25
CA THR A 51 6.35 2.88 1.94
C THR A 51 5.27 3.20 0.91
N LEU A 52 4.12 2.54 0.97
CA LEU A 52 2.98 2.80 0.10
C LEU A 52 2.57 4.29 0.08
N LYS A 53 2.50 4.94 1.25
CA LYS A 53 2.14 6.37 1.31
C LYS A 53 3.14 7.26 0.58
N ARG A 54 4.43 6.94 0.71
CA ARG A 54 5.52 7.65 0.00
C ARG A 54 5.47 7.39 -1.49
N LEU A 55 5.21 6.14 -1.89
CA LEU A 55 5.09 5.76 -3.29
C LEU A 55 3.93 6.49 -3.99
N GLN A 56 2.75 6.56 -3.36
CA GLN A 56 1.61 7.31 -3.90
C GLN A 56 1.94 8.79 -4.12
N ALA A 57 2.63 9.42 -3.17
CA ALA A 57 3.06 10.81 -3.31
C ALA A 57 4.07 11.01 -4.45
N ALA A 58 5.05 10.11 -4.56
CA ALA A 58 6.07 10.16 -5.61
C ALA A 58 5.48 9.92 -7.02
N VAL A 59 4.51 9.01 -7.16
CA VAL A 59 3.78 8.80 -8.42
C VAL A 59 2.97 10.04 -8.79
N ALA A 60 2.25 10.64 -7.83
CA ALA A 60 1.48 11.86 -8.07
C ALA A 60 2.38 13.02 -8.50
N GLU A 61 3.53 13.19 -7.84
CA GLU A 61 4.53 14.19 -8.23
C GLU A 61 5.05 13.92 -9.65
N LEU A 62 5.40 12.67 -9.97
CA LEU A 62 5.93 12.32 -11.28
C LEU A 62 4.91 12.57 -12.41
N LYS A 63 3.64 12.23 -12.19
CA LYS A 63 2.55 12.54 -13.13
C LYS A 63 2.41 14.04 -13.37
N ALA A 64 2.38 14.83 -12.30
CA ALA A 64 2.28 16.28 -12.40
C ALA A 64 3.48 16.90 -13.15
N LEU A 65 4.69 16.35 -12.97
CA LEU A 65 5.87 16.80 -13.71
C LEU A 65 5.79 16.48 -15.21
N LEU A 66 5.23 15.33 -15.58
CA LEU A 66 5.04 14.97 -16.99
C LEU A 66 3.98 15.85 -17.67
N GLU A 67 2.88 16.17 -16.98
CA GLU A 67 1.84 17.07 -17.48
C GLU A 67 2.35 18.51 -17.67
N ALA A 68 3.18 18.99 -16.76
CA ALA A 68 3.78 20.32 -16.84
C ALA A 68 5.00 20.42 -17.79
N GLY A 69 5.59 19.27 -18.17
CA GLY A 69 6.84 19.20 -18.94
C GLY A 69 6.65 19.35 -20.44
N LYS A 70 6.62 20.60 -20.95
CA LYS A 70 6.65 20.86 -22.40
C LYS A 70 8.05 20.63 -22.98
N GLY A 71 8.15 19.85 -24.06
CA GLY A 71 9.41 19.60 -24.78
C GLY A 71 10.40 18.69 -24.04
N LEU A 72 9.91 17.81 -23.16
CA LEU A 72 10.75 16.78 -22.55
C LEU A 72 11.23 15.77 -23.61
N PRO A 73 12.48 15.27 -23.51
CA PRO A 73 12.95 14.21 -24.40
C PRO A 73 12.07 12.96 -24.31
N GLU A 74 11.76 12.35 -25.45
CA GLU A 74 10.86 11.19 -25.54
C GLU A 74 11.29 10.05 -24.63
N GLU A 75 12.60 9.75 -24.58
CA GLU A 75 13.17 8.72 -23.70
C GLU A 75 12.85 8.97 -22.22
N VAL A 76 12.89 10.24 -21.79
CA VAL A 76 12.60 10.63 -20.39
C VAL A 76 11.14 10.42 -20.08
N VAL A 77 10.25 10.78 -21.02
CA VAL A 77 8.81 10.59 -20.88
C VAL A 77 8.47 9.09 -20.84
N LYS A 78 9.05 8.30 -21.74
CA LYS A 78 8.83 6.85 -21.81
C LYS A 78 9.27 6.16 -20.52
N ALA A 79 10.50 6.41 -20.06
CA ALA A 79 11.02 5.82 -18.83
C ALA A 79 10.20 6.19 -17.59
N ALA A 80 9.71 7.43 -17.52
CA ALA A 80 8.84 7.87 -16.43
C ALA A 80 7.47 7.16 -16.46
N LYS A 81 6.85 7.00 -17.63
CA LYS A 81 5.58 6.28 -17.80
C LYS A 81 5.67 4.81 -17.44
N GLU A 82 6.75 4.13 -17.84
CA GLU A 82 7.00 2.74 -17.47
C GLU A 82 7.10 2.57 -15.95
N VAL A 83 7.86 3.45 -15.28
CA VAL A 83 7.98 3.44 -13.81
C VAL A 83 6.64 3.74 -13.12
N ILE A 84 5.82 4.64 -13.68
CA ILE A 84 4.48 4.91 -13.15
C ILE A 84 3.62 3.64 -13.23
N ALA A 85 3.60 2.95 -14.37
CA ALA A 85 2.78 1.75 -14.56
C ALA A 85 3.17 0.63 -13.58
N ASP A 86 4.47 0.39 -13.36
CA ASP A 86 4.95 -0.59 -12.38
C ASP A 86 4.65 -0.18 -10.94
N ALA A 87 4.81 1.10 -10.63
CA ALA A 87 4.47 1.65 -9.33
C ALA A 87 2.97 1.54 -9.04
N GLU A 88 2.10 1.74 -10.03
CA GLU A 88 0.65 1.62 -9.88
C GLU A 88 0.20 0.21 -9.53
N LYS A 89 0.77 -0.83 -10.14
CA LYS A 89 0.53 -2.24 -9.75
C LYS A 89 0.91 -2.51 -8.30
N SER A 90 1.99 -1.87 -7.84
CA SER A 90 2.46 -1.98 -6.46
C SER A 90 1.55 -1.21 -5.49
N ILE A 91 1.09 -0.02 -5.90
CA ILE A 91 0.11 0.77 -5.15
C ILE A 91 -1.21 0.02 -5.01
N GLU A 92 -1.72 -0.59 -6.08
CA GLU A 92 -2.97 -1.36 -6.09
C GLU A 92 -2.91 -2.49 -5.07
N ARG A 93 -1.85 -3.30 -5.08
CA ARG A 93 -1.61 -4.33 -4.05
C ARG A 93 -1.61 -3.74 -2.65
N GLY A 94 -0.90 -2.65 -2.43
CA GLY A 94 -0.85 -1.99 -1.12
C GLY A 94 -2.18 -1.41 -0.66
N LEU A 95 -2.99 -0.89 -1.58
CA LEU A 95 -4.33 -0.39 -1.30
C LEU A 95 -5.29 -1.53 -0.95
N GLU A 96 -5.17 -2.67 -1.61
CA GLU A 96 -5.94 -3.87 -1.29
C GLU A 96 -5.66 -4.34 0.14
N LEU A 97 -4.39 -4.33 0.58
CA LEU A 97 -4.05 -4.62 1.97
C LEU A 97 -4.76 -3.67 2.95
N LYS A 98 -4.69 -2.37 2.66
CA LYS A 98 -5.33 -1.34 3.51
C LYS A 98 -6.85 -1.49 3.53
N ARG A 99 -7.48 -1.79 2.40
CA ARG A 99 -8.93 -1.97 2.28
C ARG A 99 -9.40 -3.12 3.16
N ARG A 100 -8.78 -4.29 3.03
CA ARG A 100 -9.12 -5.49 3.83
C ARG A 100 -8.95 -5.26 5.33
N LEU A 101 -7.84 -4.60 5.74
CA LEU A 101 -7.62 -4.25 7.14
C LEU A 101 -8.70 -3.28 7.69
N LYS A 102 -9.11 -2.28 6.89
CA LYS A 102 -10.17 -1.35 7.27
C LYS A 102 -11.55 -2.01 7.36
N GLU A 103 -11.87 -2.91 6.44
CA GLU A 103 -13.12 -3.68 6.46
C GLU A 103 -13.21 -4.57 7.69
N PHE A 104 -12.10 -5.22 8.04
CA PHE A 104 -11.98 -5.95 9.30
C PHE A 104 -12.15 -5.05 10.53
N GLU A 105 -11.50 -3.89 10.54
CA GLU A 105 -11.65 -2.90 11.61
C GLU A 105 -13.11 -2.44 11.74
N ALA A 106 -13.78 -2.14 10.63
CA ALA A 106 -15.17 -1.72 10.61
C ALA A 106 -16.11 -2.83 11.11
N ALA A 107 -15.95 -4.06 10.64
CA ALA A 107 -16.77 -5.21 11.06
C ALA A 107 -16.65 -5.47 12.57
N THR A 108 -15.44 -5.48 13.10
CA THR A 108 -15.18 -5.68 14.55
C THR A 108 -15.68 -4.52 15.41
N ASN A 109 -15.61 -3.28 14.90
CA ASN A 109 -16.22 -2.12 15.55
C ASN A 109 -17.74 -2.24 15.67
N VAL A 110 -18.41 -2.66 14.59
CA VAL A 110 -19.88 -2.84 14.56
C VAL A 110 -20.29 -3.95 15.51
N TYR A 111 -19.63 -5.12 15.45
CA TYR A 111 -19.91 -6.25 16.34
C TYR A 111 -19.76 -5.88 17.82
N LYS A 112 -18.68 -5.17 18.18
CA LYS A 112 -18.47 -4.71 19.55
C LYS A 112 -19.60 -3.82 20.08
N LYS A 113 -20.19 -2.99 19.21
CA LYS A 113 -21.31 -2.11 19.60
C LYS A 113 -22.65 -2.86 19.65
N ASN A 114 -22.83 -3.87 18.79
CA ASN A 114 -24.06 -4.64 18.67
C ASN A 114 -23.75 -6.11 18.35
N PRO A 115 -23.57 -6.98 19.37
CA PRO A 115 -23.09 -8.35 19.20
C PRO A 115 -24.22 -9.31 18.77
N THR A 116 -24.72 -9.15 17.55
CA THR A 116 -25.68 -10.06 16.92
C THR A 116 -24.99 -11.16 16.13
N GLU A 117 -25.69 -12.27 15.88
CA GLU A 117 -25.19 -13.34 15.00
C GLU A 117 -24.89 -12.84 13.58
N GLU A 118 -25.71 -11.92 13.06
CA GLU A 118 -25.44 -11.28 11.77
C GLU A 118 -24.10 -10.53 11.78
N ASN A 119 -23.83 -9.74 12.83
CA ASN A 119 -22.58 -9.00 12.95
C ASN A 119 -21.38 -9.92 13.23
N LYS A 120 -21.59 -11.05 13.93
CA LYS A 120 -20.56 -12.10 14.10
C LYS A 120 -20.17 -12.69 12.75
N GLN A 121 -21.14 -13.01 11.89
CA GLN A 121 -20.89 -13.50 10.53
C GLN A 121 -20.16 -12.45 9.68
N ARG A 122 -20.47 -11.15 9.83
CA ARG A 122 -19.73 -10.08 9.15
C ARG A 122 -18.25 -10.05 9.56
N VAL A 123 -17.96 -10.22 10.86
CA VAL A 123 -16.58 -10.33 11.35
C VAL A 123 -15.89 -11.56 10.76
N GLN A 124 -16.55 -12.73 10.76
CA GLN A 124 -15.99 -13.95 10.17
C GLN A 124 -15.67 -13.78 8.68
N LYS A 125 -16.58 -13.19 7.90
CA LYS A 125 -16.31 -12.87 6.47
C LYS A 125 -15.12 -11.93 6.31
N ALA A 126 -14.98 -10.93 7.18
CA ALA A 126 -13.83 -10.03 7.14
C ALA A 126 -12.53 -10.74 7.52
N ILE A 127 -12.54 -11.68 8.47
CA ILE A 127 -11.39 -12.53 8.82
C ILE A 127 -10.99 -13.39 7.62
N GLU A 128 -11.95 -14.04 6.95
CA GLU A 128 -11.67 -14.82 5.74
C GLU A 128 -11.07 -13.94 4.63
N ALA A 129 -11.56 -12.70 4.47
CA ALA A 129 -10.96 -11.74 3.55
C ALA A 129 -9.50 -11.36 3.93
N LEU A 130 -9.08 -11.53 5.19
CA LEU A 130 -7.67 -11.33 5.58
C LEU A 130 -6.76 -12.50 5.20
N LYS A 131 -7.27 -13.63 4.69
CA LYS A 131 -6.46 -14.72 4.11
C LYS A 131 -5.89 -14.35 2.73
N TYR A 132 -5.19 -13.22 2.70
CA TYR A 132 -4.57 -12.62 1.53
C TYR A 132 -3.13 -12.18 1.87
N PRO A 133 -2.14 -12.31 0.98
CA PRO A 133 -2.25 -12.95 -0.34
C PRO A 133 -2.52 -14.46 -0.24
N THR A 134 -3.25 -15.00 -1.22
CA THR A 134 -3.65 -16.43 -1.25
C THR A 134 -2.50 -17.36 -1.61
N GLU A 135 -1.49 -16.85 -2.31
CA GLU A 135 -0.29 -17.60 -2.71
C GLU A 135 0.91 -17.36 -1.78
N GLY A 136 0.73 -16.56 -0.71
CA GLY A 136 1.79 -16.32 0.26
C GLY A 136 1.88 -17.44 1.30
N ASN A 137 3.06 -17.62 1.88
CA ASN A 137 3.26 -18.45 3.07
C ASN A 137 2.62 -17.82 4.32
N LYS A 138 2.46 -16.49 4.33
CA LYS A 138 1.73 -15.73 5.35
C LYS A 138 0.66 -14.85 4.71
N THR A 139 -0.33 -14.53 5.52
CA THR A 139 -1.48 -13.71 5.17
C THR A 139 -1.59 -12.47 6.05
N LEU A 140 -2.49 -11.56 5.69
CA LEU A 140 -2.88 -10.44 6.55
C LEU A 140 -3.52 -10.92 7.85
N TRP A 141 -4.13 -12.10 7.87
CA TRP A 141 -4.65 -12.67 9.09
C TRP A 141 -3.52 -13.02 10.06
N ASP A 142 -2.44 -13.67 9.58
CA ASP A 142 -1.24 -13.92 10.38
C ASP A 142 -0.65 -12.61 10.93
N TYR A 143 -0.64 -11.56 10.10
CA TYR A 143 -0.18 -10.23 10.50
C TYR A 143 -1.06 -9.64 11.61
N VAL A 144 -2.38 -9.74 11.47
CA VAL A 144 -3.34 -9.22 12.45
C VAL A 144 -3.26 -9.96 13.78
N GLN A 145 -3.08 -11.29 13.75
CA GLN A 145 -2.95 -12.12 14.96
C GLN A 145 -1.61 -11.92 15.67
N SER A 146 -0.53 -11.74 14.92
CA SER A 146 0.84 -11.80 15.46
C SER A 146 1.43 -10.44 15.80
N CYS A 147 1.03 -9.38 15.08
CA CYS A 147 1.74 -8.11 15.08
C CYS A 147 1.01 -7.01 15.85
N ASN A 148 1.76 -6.24 16.64
CA ASN A 148 1.25 -5.00 17.21
C ASN A 148 1.08 -3.93 16.11
N PRO A 149 0.05 -3.07 16.18
CA PRO A 149 -0.97 -2.98 17.24
C PRO A 149 -2.17 -3.92 17.05
N TRP A 150 -2.26 -4.66 15.94
CA TRP A 150 -3.42 -5.48 15.59
C TRP A 150 -3.71 -6.59 16.59
N LYS A 151 -2.68 -7.23 17.15
CA LYS A 151 -2.82 -8.21 18.23
C LYS A 151 -3.56 -7.63 19.45
N LYS A 152 -3.22 -6.39 19.85
CA LYS A 152 -3.91 -5.67 20.94
C LYS A 152 -5.32 -5.23 20.54
N TYR A 153 -5.52 -4.91 19.26
CA TYR A 153 -6.82 -4.54 18.71
C TYR A 153 -7.80 -5.72 18.77
N LEU A 154 -7.36 -6.92 18.35
CA LEU A 154 -8.13 -8.15 18.41
C LEU A 154 -8.60 -8.46 19.83
N ALA A 155 -7.66 -8.51 20.78
CA ALA A 155 -7.94 -8.84 22.18
C ALA A 155 -8.99 -7.93 22.85
N LYS A 156 -9.24 -6.73 22.31
CA LYS A 156 -10.22 -5.78 22.87
C LYS A 156 -11.60 -5.83 22.19
N ARG A 157 -11.77 -6.62 21.13
CA ARG A 157 -12.92 -6.47 20.21
C ARG A 157 -13.51 -7.76 19.68
N VAL A 158 -12.76 -8.86 19.70
CA VAL A 158 -13.20 -10.17 19.23
C VAL A 158 -12.90 -11.15 20.36
N ASP A 159 -13.95 -11.57 21.07
CA ASP A 159 -13.88 -12.46 22.25
C ASP A 159 -15.04 -13.47 22.21
N PHE A 160 -15.23 -14.10 21.06
CA PHE A 160 -16.24 -15.14 20.86
C PHE A 160 -15.60 -16.49 20.53
#